data_AF-A0A3C0DUY4-F1
#
_entry.id   AF-A0A3C0DUY4-F1
#
_cell.length_a   1.000
_cell.length_b   1.000
_cell.length_c   1.000
_cell.angle_alpha   90.00
_cell.angle_beta   90.00
_cell.angle_gamma   90.00
#
_symmetry.space_group_name_H-M   'P 1'
#
loop_
_entity.id
_entity.type
_entity.pdbx_description
1 polymer ?
#
loop_
_entity_poly.entity_id
_entity_poly.type
_entity_poly.pdbx_seq_one_letter_code
_entity_poly.pdbx_strand_id
1 'polypeptide(L)'
;MNESNDNFRDRSLRWMPGGSNGEYGIPEGDAPVIERGAGCRVWDTSGREYLDMTMAWGAALVGHAHPKVLEAANAAAVNGANFAAVTRSMVELAERIADLSSCVERIRFVASGTEATMLCLRTARAATGRPKILKFEGAYHGQHPEGIASLVGSEPPEWPQSDPAGTGAPWVERDVLVAPYNDLATTERILTDHAADLAAVIVEPLHRCLPPVDGFLQGLREVTARHGIVLVFDEVVTGFRLALGGAQQY
;
A
#
# COMPACT_ATOMS: atom_id res chain seq x y z
N MET A 1 -24.33 9.32 38.02
CA MET A 1 -23.03 8.72 38.36
C MET A 1 -22.85 7.46 37.54
N ASN A 2 -22.12 7.58 36.43
CA ASN A 2 -21.26 6.55 35.84
C ASN A 2 -20.54 7.24 34.68
N GLU A 3 -19.68 8.22 35.03
CA GLU A 3 -18.56 8.55 34.16
C GLU A 3 -17.71 7.29 34.15
N SER A 4 -17.90 6.50 33.10
CA SER A 4 -17.11 5.29 32.90
C SER A 4 -15.65 5.70 32.92
N ASN A 5 -14.86 5.00 33.74
CA ASN A 5 -13.44 5.21 33.97
C ASN A 5 -12.62 4.74 32.75
N ASP A 6 -13.08 5.10 31.55
CA ASP A 6 -12.50 4.74 30.27
C ASP A 6 -11.33 5.67 29.96
N ASN A 7 -10.18 5.30 30.51
CA ASN A 7 -8.91 5.99 30.31
C ASN A 7 -8.09 5.38 29.15
N PHE A 8 -8.71 4.62 28.23
CA PHE A 8 -7.95 3.96 27.16
C PHE A 8 -7.22 4.95 26.27
N ARG A 9 -7.77 6.17 26.08
CA ARG A 9 -7.11 7.24 25.35
C ARG A 9 -5.86 7.78 26.05
N ASP A 10 -5.93 8.10 27.33
CA ASP A 10 -4.76 8.58 28.07
C ASP A 10 -3.67 7.51 28.12
N ARG A 11 -4.09 6.25 28.24
CA ARG A 11 -3.19 5.10 28.13
C ARG A 11 -2.61 4.98 26.72
N SER A 12 -3.38 5.23 25.66
CA SER A 12 -2.87 5.16 24.30
C SER A 12 -1.79 6.20 24.06
N LEU A 13 -2.03 7.45 24.46
CA LEU A 13 -1.05 8.56 24.38
C LEU A 13 0.21 8.29 25.20
N ARG A 14 0.10 7.57 26.33
CA ARG A 14 1.24 7.17 27.14
C ARG A 14 2.12 6.11 26.47
N TRP A 15 1.52 5.19 25.72
CA TRP A 15 2.23 4.00 25.20
C TRP A 15 2.57 4.07 23.72
N MET A 16 1.79 4.80 22.92
CA MET A 16 1.94 4.91 21.47
C MET A 16 2.29 6.36 21.12
N PRO A 17 3.32 6.61 20.29
CA PRO A 17 3.57 7.94 19.74
C PRO A 17 2.32 8.50 19.05
N GLY A 18 1.85 9.67 19.48
CA GLY A 18 0.60 10.26 18.97
C GLY A 18 -0.67 9.48 19.32
N GLY A 19 -0.59 8.50 20.23
CA GLY A 19 -1.75 7.71 20.69
C GLY A 19 -2.28 6.69 19.67
N SER A 20 -1.54 6.44 18.59
CA SER A 20 -1.97 5.60 17.46
C SER A 20 -0.80 4.76 16.89
N ASN A 21 -1.14 3.67 16.21
CA ASN A 21 -0.18 2.81 15.49
C ASN A 21 -0.10 3.08 13.99
N GLY A 22 -0.77 4.13 13.49
CA GLY A 22 -0.76 4.43 12.04
C GLY A 22 -1.60 5.62 11.60
N GLU A 23 -2.47 6.15 12.45
CA GLU A 23 -3.20 7.39 12.16
C GLU A 23 -2.38 8.61 12.59
N TYR A 24 -2.27 9.60 11.70
CA TYR A 24 -1.60 10.85 11.95
C TYR A 24 -2.59 12.01 11.85
N GLY A 25 -2.38 13.07 12.64
CA GLY A 25 -3.14 14.32 12.49
C GLY A 25 -4.61 14.28 12.93
N ILE A 26 -5.04 13.24 13.66
CA ILE A 26 -6.34 13.28 14.33
C ILE A 26 -6.26 14.35 15.44
N PRO A 27 -7.15 15.35 15.45
CA PRO A 27 -7.19 16.35 16.51
C PRO A 27 -7.28 15.70 17.90
N GLU A 28 -6.55 16.28 18.86
CA GLU A 28 -6.64 15.89 20.26
C GLU A 28 -8.07 16.13 20.78
N GLY A 29 -8.91 15.10 20.73
CA GLY A 29 -10.30 15.23 21.17
C GLY A 29 -11.19 14.15 20.58
N ASP A 30 -10.91 13.78 19.34
CA ASP A 30 -11.97 13.40 18.42
C ASP A 30 -11.90 11.94 17.93
N ALA A 31 -10.81 11.22 18.21
CA ALA A 31 -10.72 9.79 17.87
C ALA A 31 -11.40 8.92 18.94
N PRO A 32 -12.47 8.18 18.60
CA PRO A 32 -12.99 7.14 19.48
C PRO A 32 -12.00 5.99 19.60
N VAL A 33 -11.93 5.37 20.78
CA VAL A 33 -11.20 4.10 20.96
C VAL A 33 -12.14 2.97 20.54
N ILE A 34 -11.86 2.36 19.39
CA ILE A 34 -12.70 1.30 18.83
C ILE A 34 -12.46 -0.02 19.58
N GLU A 35 -13.56 -0.65 20.04
CA GLU A 35 -13.55 -1.91 20.79
C GLU A 35 -13.90 -3.11 19.91
N ARG A 36 -14.89 -2.96 19.02
CA ARG A 36 -15.37 -4.06 18.16
C ARG A 36 -15.94 -3.58 16.84
N GLY A 37 -15.99 -4.47 15.86
CA GLY A 37 -16.65 -4.27 14.58
C GLY A 37 -17.50 -5.48 14.16
N ALA A 38 -18.57 -5.23 13.41
CA ALA A 38 -19.44 -6.24 12.81
C ALA A 38 -20.16 -5.65 11.59
N GLY A 39 -20.04 -6.31 10.44
CA GLY A 39 -20.56 -5.79 9.17
C GLY A 39 -19.93 -4.45 8.83
N CYS A 40 -20.75 -3.45 8.51
CA CYS A 40 -20.31 -2.08 8.21
C CYS A 40 -20.23 -1.17 9.44
N ARG A 41 -20.28 -1.71 10.66
CA ARG A 41 -20.36 -0.93 11.89
C ARG A 41 -19.22 -1.22 12.83
N VAL A 42 -18.82 -0.20 13.58
CA VAL A 42 -17.87 -0.30 14.69
C VAL A 42 -18.46 0.33 15.94
N TRP A 43 -18.02 -0.13 17.10
CA TRP A 43 -18.43 0.39 18.39
C TRP A 43 -17.20 0.77 19.19
N ASP A 44 -17.26 1.94 19.82
CA ASP A 44 -16.22 2.36 20.74
C ASP A 44 -16.36 1.70 22.12
N THR A 45 -15.39 1.95 22.98
CA THR A 45 -15.32 1.47 24.36
C THR A 45 -16.46 2.00 25.26
N SER A 46 -17.14 3.09 24.86
CA SER A 46 -18.36 3.59 25.51
C SER A 46 -19.64 2.91 25.02
N GLY A 47 -19.53 2.06 24.00
CA GLY A 47 -20.64 1.37 23.34
C GLY A 47 -21.33 2.21 22.26
N ARG A 48 -20.81 3.38 21.91
CA ARG A 48 -21.35 4.21 20.82
C ARG A 48 -21.05 3.55 19.48
N GLU A 49 -22.09 3.47 18.65
CA GLU A 49 -22.02 2.88 17.32
C GLU A 49 -21.67 3.92 16.26
N TYR A 50 -20.88 3.50 15.28
CA TYR A 50 -20.50 4.28 14.10
C TYR A 50 -20.72 3.43 12.84
N LEU A 51 -21.16 4.09 11.76
CA LEU A 51 -21.02 3.54 10.42
C LEU A 51 -19.55 3.68 10.00
N ASP A 52 -18.88 2.59 9.68
CA ASP A 52 -17.47 2.59 9.33
C ASP A 52 -17.27 2.81 7.82
N MET A 53 -16.83 4.03 7.48
CA MET A 53 -16.46 4.41 6.12
C MET A 53 -14.94 4.29 5.86
N THR A 54 -14.16 3.97 6.89
CA THR A 54 -12.70 3.78 6.79
C THR A 54 -12.37 2.38 6.28
N MET A 55 -13.18 1.39 6.66
CA MET A 55 -12.99 -0.03 6.35
C MET A 55 -11.57 -0.53 6.65
N ALA A 56 -10.94 -0.03 7.72
CA ALA A 56 -9.52 -0.28 8.04
C ALA A 56 -8.60 -0.03 6.83
N TRP A 57 -8.66 1.19 6.28
CA TRP A 57 -7.95 1.61 5.06
C TRP A 57 -8.23 0.69 3.85
N GLY A 58 -9.45 0.15 3.79
CA GLY A 58 -9.89 -0.75 2.74
C GLY A 58 -9.62 -2.24 2.98
N ALA A 59 -8.92 -2.65 4.04
CA ALA A 59 -8.69 -4.06 4.32
C ALA A 59 -9.98 -4.82 4.69
N ALA A 60 -10.92 -4.17 5.39
CA ALA A 60 -12.21 -4.73 5.75
C ALA A 60 -13.24 -4.66 4.60
N LEU A 61 -12.84 -5.06 3.38
CA LEU A 61 -13.65 -4.94 2.16
C LEU A 61 -15.01 -5.64 2.26
N VAL A 62 -15.06 -6.81 2.92
CA VAL A 62 -16.30 -7.58 3.16
C VAL A 62 -16.95 -7.27 4.52
N GLY A 63 -16.54 -6.17 5.16
CA GLY A 63 -16.96 -5.78 6.50
C GLY A 63 -16.23 -6.52 7.62
N HIS A 64 -16.44 -6.03 8.84
CA HIS A 64 -15.86 -6.58 10.06
C HIS A 64 -16.52 -7.90 10.46
N ALA A 65 -15.74 -8.83 11.00
CA ALA A 65 -16.23 -10.08 11.57
C ALA A 65 -17.14 -10.88 10.60
N HIS A 66 -16.85 -10.86 9.30
CA HIS A 66 -17.66 -11.55 8.30
C HIS A 66 -17.73 -13.06 8.60
N PRO A 67 -18.94 -13.67 8.72
CA PRO A 67 -19.10 -15.03 9.24
C PRO A 67 -18.24 -16.10 8.55
N LYS A 68 -18.15 -16.05 7.20
CA LYS A 68 -17.32 -16.99 6.42
C LYS A 68 -15.81 -16.85 6.69
N VAL A 69 -15.34 -15.63 6.95
CA VAL A 69 -13.92 -15.37 7.24
C VAL A 69 -13.59 -15.86 8.65
N LEU A 70 -14.48 -15.60 9.61
CA LEU A 70 -14.34 -16.10 10.98
C LEU A 70 -14.34 -17.63 11.05
N GLU A 71 -15.26 -18.28 10.35
CA GLU A 71 -15.33 -19.74 10.30
C GLU A 71 -14.02 -20.33 9.76
N ALA A 72 -13.53 -19.83 8.62
CA ALA A 72 -12.28 -20.28 8.02
C ALA A 72 -11.05 -20.03 8.92
N ALA A 73 -10.96 -18.84 9.52
CA ALA A 73 -9.86 -18.47 10.42
C ALA A 73 -9.83 -19.34 11.69
N ASN A 74 -10.99 -19.57 12.31
CA ASN A 74 -11.11 -20.42 13.50
C ASN A 74 -10.75 -21.88 13.19
N ALA A 75 -11.23 -22.41 12.05
CA ALA A 75 -10.90 -23.76 11.62
C ALA A 75 -9.39 -23.92 11.34
N ALA A 76 -8.75 -22.90 10.77
CA ALA A 76 -7.31 -22.89 10.55
C ALA A 76 -6.52 -22.82 11.88
N ALA A 77 -6.95 -21.96 12.82
CA ALA A 77 -6.24 -21.71 14.07
C ALA A 77 -6.09 -22.97 14.96
N VAL A 78 -7.10 -23.85 14.98
CA VAL A 78 -7.05 -25.12 15.73
C VAL A 78 -5.92 -26.04 15.23
N ASN A 79 -5.53 -25.92 13.97
CA ASN A 79 -4.46 -26.71 13.37
C ASN A 79 -3.07 -26.07 13.52
N GLY A 80 -2.97 -24.90 14.14
CA GLY A 80 -1.75 -24.09 14.22
C GLY A 80 -1.73 -22.99 13.16
N ALA A 81 -1.34 -21.78 13.58
CA ALA A 81 -1.49 -20.58 12.75
C ALA A 81 -0.24 -20.22 11.91
N ASN A 82 0.94 -20.75 12.24
CA ASN A 82 2.19 -20.38 11.57
C ASN A 82 3.18 -21.54 11.56
N PHE A 83 3.82 -21.75 10.41
CA PHE A 83 4.81 -22.80 10.19
C PHE A 83 5.96 -22.25 9.35
N ALA A 84 7.20 -22.61 9.67
CA ALA A 84 8.36 -22.33 8.84
C ALA A 84 8.47 -23.33 7.66
N ALA A 85 7.35 -23.61 7.01
CA ALA A 85 7.21 -24.59 5.93
C ALA A 85 6.07 -24.20 4.99
N VAL A 86 6.07 -24.75 3.77
CA VAL A 86 4.96 -24.58 2.82
C VAL A 86 3.72 -25.31 3.37
N THR A 87 2.58 -24.63 3.37
CA THR A 87 1.29 -25.20 3.76
C THR A 87 0.38 -25.42 2.55
N ARG A 88 -0.60 -26.31 2.70
CA ARG A 88 -1.68 -26.51 1.72
C ARG A 88 -2.37 -25.18 1.36
N SER A 89 -2.74 -24.39 2.37
CA SER A 89 -3.46 -23.13 2.19
C SER A 89 -2.67 -22.08 1.41
N MET A 90 -1.33 -22.06 1.56
CA MET A 90 -0.48 -21.17 0.75
C MET A 90 -0.53 -21.54 -0.73
N VAL A 91 -0.50 -22.84 -1.06
CA VAL A 91 -0.55 -23.31 -2.45
C VAL A 91 -1.93 -23.02 -3.06
N GLU A 92 -3.00 -23.40 -2.37
CA GLU A 92 -4.38 -23.19 -2.84
C GLU A 92 -4.71 -21.69 -3.01
N LEU A 93 -4.21 -20.83 -2.11
CA LEU A 93 -4.36 -19.37 -2.26
C LEU A 93 -3.55 -18.82 -3.44
N ALA A 94 -2.33 -19.31 -3.65
CA ALA A 94 -1.49 -18.90 -4.77
C ALA A 94 -2.15 -19.23 -6.12
N GLU A 95 -2.64 -20.46 -6.28
CA GLU A 95 -3.40 -20.89 -7.46
C GLU A 95 -4.62 -20.02 -7.68
N ARG A 96 -5.40 -19.76 -6.62
CA ARG A 96 -6.58 -18.92 -6.72
C ARG A 96 -6.27 -17.48 -7.15
N ILE A 97 -5.19 -16.88 -6.65
CA ILE A 97 -4.78 -15.53 -7.05
C ILE A 97 -4.32 -15.53 -8.51
N ALA A 98 -3.56 -16.54 -8.95
CA ALA A 98 -3.10 -16.69 -10.32
C ALA A 98 -4.26 -16.85 -11.32
N ASP A 99 -5.32 -17.56 -10.95
CA ASP A 99 -6.54 -17.69 -11.76
C ASP A 99 -7.31 -16.37 -11.91
N LEU A 100 -7.21 -15.47 -10.93
CA LEU A 100 -7.93 -14.21 -10.90
C LEU A 100 -7.17 -13.06 -11.56
N SER A 101 -5.86 -12.96 -11.33
CA SER A 101 -5.01 -11.89 -11.86
C SER A 101 -4.05 -12.43 -12.90
N SER A 102 -4.31 -12.11 -14.17
CA SER A 102 -3.59 -12.67 -15.31
C SER A 102 -2.10 -12.33 -15.38
N CYS A 103 -1.61 -11.36 -14.61
CA CYS A 103 -0.18 -11.04 -14.55
C CYS A 103 0.62 -11.96 -13.64
N VAL A 104 -0.05 -12.77 -12.81
CA VAL A 104 0.59 -13.57 -11.76
C VAL A 104 1.07 -14.90 -12.33
N GLU A 105 2.33 -14.95 -12.72
CA GLU A 105 3.02 -16.20 -13.10
C GLU A 105 3.65 -16.93 -11.90
N ARG A 106 4.09 -16.15 -10.90
CA ARG A 106 4.67 -16.62 -9.63
C ARG A 106 4.26 -15.65 -8.53
N ILE A 107 4.14 -16.16 -7.31
CA ILE A 107 3.74 -15.36 -6.15
C ILE A 107 4.63 -15.65 -4.95
N ARG A 108 4.81 -14.61 -4.12
CA ARG A 108 5.43 -14.72 -2.81
C ARG A 108 4.60 -13.92 -1.82
N PHE A 109 4.14 -14.60 -0.76
CA PHE A 109 3.44 -13.95 0.35
C PHE A 109 4.42 -13.26 1.30
N VAL A 110 3.98 -12.15 1.86
CA VAL A 110 4.67 -11.31 2.85
C VAL A 110 3.64 -10.83 3.87
N ALA A 111 4.08 -10.25 4.98
CA ALA A 111 3.18 -9.89 6.09
C ALA A 111 2.47 -8.54 5.89
N SER A 112 2.92 -7.69 4.96
CA SER A 112 2.32 -6.37 4.74
C SER A 112 2.51 -5.85 3.32
N GLY A 113 1.72 -4.83 2.94
CA GLY A 113 1.92 -4.07 1.70
C GLY A 113 3.30 -3.41 1.63
N THR A 114 3.79 -2.86 2.75
CA THR A 114 5.16 -2.30 2.85
C THR A 114 6.24 -3.33 2.52
N GLU A 115 6.10 -4.58 2.99
CA GLU A 115 7.04 -5.64 2.65
C GLU A 115 6.94 -6.05 1.17
N ALA A 116 5.73 -6.01 0.61
CA ALA A 116 5.48 -6.38 -0.77
C ALA A 116 6.18 -5.40 -1.72
N THR A 117 5.91 -4.11 -1.57
CA THR A 117 6.49 -3.04 -2.38
C THR A 117 8.02 -3.00 -2.23
N MET A 118 8.53 -3.05 -0.98
CA MET A 118 9.97 -3.13 -0.71
C MET A 118 10.62 -4.33 -1.43
N LEU A 119 9.98 -5.50 -1.40
CA LEU A 119 10.50 -6.70 -2.05
C LEU A 119 10.43 -6.62 -3.57
N CYS A 120 9.38 -6.04 -4.14
CA CYS A 120 9.25 -5.77 -5.57
C CYS A 120 10.40 -4.88 -6.06
N LEU A 121 10.64 -3.75 -5.38
CA LEU A 121 11.74 -2.84 -5.74
C LEU A 121 13.11 -3.51 -5.60
N ARG A 122 13.33 -4.26 -4.52
CA ARG A 122 14.58 -5.04 -4.33
C ARG A 122 14.77 -6.08 -5.45
N THR A 123 13.70 -6.74 -5.85
CA THR A 123 13.73 -7.76 -6.91
C THR A 123 14.01 -7.11 -8.27
N ALA A 124 13.39 -5.98 -8.57
CA ALA A 124 13.64 -5.23 -9.80
C ALA A 124 15.11 -4.76 -9.90
N ARG A 125 15.67 -4.21 -8.81
CA ARG A 125 17.09 -3.83 -8.74
C ARG A 125 18.01 -5.04 -8.98
N ALA A 126 17.72 -6.16 -8.32
CA ALA A 126 18.50 -7.39 -8.49
C ALA A 126 18.41 -7.97 -9.91
N ALA A 127 17.23 -7.94 -10.53
CA ALA A 127 17.00 -8.48 -11.87
C ALA A 127 17.62 -7.61 -12.98
N THR A 128 17.63 -6.29 -12.81
CA THR A 128 18.12 -5.34 -13.81
C THR A 128 19.58 -4.93 -13.60
N GLY A 129 20.11 -5.05 -12.39
CA GLY A 129 21.41 -4.52 -11.98
C GLY A 129 21.43 -2.99 -11.82
N ARG A 130 20.28 -2.33 -11.89
CA ARG A 130 20.15 -0.88 -11.90
C ARG A 130 19.78 -0.36 -10.51
N PRO A 131 20.33 0.79 -10.06
CA PRO A 131 20.15 1.23 -8.67
C PRO A 131 18.87 2.02 -8.43
N LYS A 132 18.39 2.77 -9.42
CA LYS A 132 17.32 3.76 -9.22
C LYS A 132 15.94 3.16 -9.41
N ILE A 133 14.96 3.78 -8.75
CA ILE A 133 13.54 3.56 -9.01
C ILE A 133 12.86 4.89 -9.28
N LEU A 134 11.70 4.86 -9.92
CA LEU A 134 10.84 6.02 -10.07
C LEU A 134 9.50 5.75 -9.38
N LYS A 135 9.01 6.73 -8.63
CA LYS A 135 7.65 6.78 -8.09
C LYS A 135 6.96 8.08 -8.50
N PHE A 136 5.70 8.24 -8.10
CA PHE A 136 4.94 9.45 -8.35
C PHE A 136 4.86 10.34 -7.11
N GLU A 137 4.79 11.65 -7.34
CA GLU A 137 4.62 12.66 -6.31
C GLU A 137 3.39 12.35 -5.45
N GLY A 138 3.53 12.45 -4.13
CA GLY A 138 2.44 12.09 -3.21
C GLY A 138 2.09 10.60 -3.15
N ALA A 139 2.69 9.70 -3.93
CA ALA A 139 2.36 8.27 -3.85
C ALA A 139 2.79 7.68 -2.49
N TYR A 140 2.01 6.75 -1.95
CA TYR A 140 2.36 6.00 -0.74
C TYR A 140 2.52 4.52 -1.09
N HIS A 141 3.74 4.01 -0.96
CA HIS A 141 4.04 2.59 -1.23
C HIS A 141 4.49 1.84 0.03
N GLY A 142 4.01 2.27 1.21
CA GLY A 142 4.41 1.70 2.50
C GLY A 142 5.54 2.45 3.19
N GLN A 143 5.79 2.10 4.45
CA GLN A 143 6.66 2.83 5.39
C GLN A 143 8.17 2.68 5.12
N HIS A 144 8.58 1.96 4.08
CA HIS A 144 10.00 1.87 3.73
C HIS A 144 10.47 3.18 3.07
N PRO A 145 11.77 3.54 3.16
CA PRO A 145 12.27 4.84 2.72
C PRO A 145 11.81 5.29 1.33
N GLU A 146 11.90 4.43 0.32
CA GLU A 146 11.49 4.76 -1.04
C GLU A 146 9.97 4.90 -1.18
N GLY A 147 9.18 4.24 -0.34
CA GLY A 147 7.72 4.27 -0.40
C GLY A 147 7.10 5.54 0.18
N ILE A 148 7.82 6.22 1.08
CA ILE A 148 7.40 7.50 1.69
C ILE A 148 8.20 8.72 1.20
N ALA A 149 9.19 8.54 0.34
CA ALA A 149 9.90 9.65 -0.29
C ALA A 149 8.91 10.55 -1.06
N SER A 150 8.95 11.87 -0.84
CA SER A 150 8.03 12.84 -1.45
C SER A 150 6.54 12.48 -1.23
N LEU A 151 6.17 12.18 0.01
CA LEU A 151 4.79 11.82 0.39
C LEU A 151 3.95 13.02 0.86
N VAL A 152 4.56 13.95 1.60
CA VAL A 152 3.90 15.05 2.31
C VAL A 152 4.62 16.36 2.01
N GLY A 153 3.87 17.40 1.62
CA GLY A 153 4.38 18.78 1.65
C GLY A 153 5.42 19.14 0.60
N SER A 154 5.49 18.41 -0.51
CA SER A 154 6.26 18.87 -1.66
C SER A 154 5.54 20.08 -2.27
N GLU A 155 6.17 21.25 -2.21
CA GLU A 155 6.10 22.18 -3.33
C GLU A 155 7.00 21.57 -4.38
N PRO A 156 6.49 20.71 -5.30
CA PRO A 156 7.35 19.95 -6.17
C PRO A 156 8.19 20.96 -6.97
N PRO A 157 9.54 20.84 -6.93
CA PRO A 157 10.35 21.66 -7.79
C PRO A 157 9.95 21.43 -9.24
N GLU A 158 10.23 22.40 -10.12
CA GLU A 158 9.99 22.26 -11.56
C GLU A 158 10.68 21.01 -12.16
N TRP A 159 11.63 20.43 -11.43
CA TRP A 159 12.43 19.27 -11.81
C TRP A 159 12.26 18.12 -10.81
N PRO A 160 12.38 16.86 -11.26
CA PRO A 160 12.12 15.66 -10.46
C PRO A 160 13.22 15.43 -9.41
N GLN A 161 13.09 16.05 -8.24
CA GLN A 161 13.96 15.78 -7.09
C GLN A 161 13.14 15.15 -5.97
N SER A 162 13.58 13.98 -5.49
CA SER A 162 12.98 13.35 -4.32
C SER A 162 13.23 14.19 -3.07
N ASP A 163 12.17 14.50 -2.33
CA ASP A 163 12.24 15.01 -0.96
C ASP A 163 12.43 13.86 0.05
N PRO A 164 13.54 13.83 0.83
CA PRO A 164 13.80 12.81 1.84
C PRO A 164 13.13 13.12 3.19
N ALA A 165 12.38 14.22 3.34
CA ALA A 165 11.73 14.58 4.59
C ALA A 165 10.88 13.43 5.14
N GLY A 166 11.03 13.16 6.44
CA GLY A 166 10.33 12.07 7.12
C GLY A 166 10.84 10.65 6.83
N THR A 167 11.75 10.45 5.86
CA THR A 167 12.22 9.11 5.48
C THR A 167 13.29 8.54 6.42
N GLY A 168 14.03 9.40 7.14
CA GLY A 168 15.22 8.99 7.90
C GLY A 168 16.35 8.44 7.02
N ALA A 169 16.28 8.65 5.70
CA ALA A 169 17.04 7.93 4.70
C ALA A 169 17.52 8.88 3.58
N PRO A 170 18.55 9.71 3.82
CA PRO A 170 18.97 10.75 2.87
C PRO A 170 19.40 10.19 1.50
N TRP A 171 19.75 8.91 1.41
CA TRP A 171 20.11 8.27 0.13
C TRP A 171 18.96 8.22 -0.88
N VAL A 172 17.69 8.38 -0.46
CA VAL A 172 16.55 8.40 -1.38
C VAL A 172 16.65 9.54 -2.39
N GLU A 173 17.29 10.67 -2.06
CA GLU A 173 17.55 11.78 -3.00
C GLU A 173 18.35 11.33 -4.24
N ARG A 174 19.21 10.33 -4.08
CA ARG A 174 20.05 9.79 -5.17
C ARG A 174 19.35 8.70 -5.97
N ASP A 175 18.62 7.82 -5.26
CA ASP A 175 18.16 6.53 -5.79
C ASP A 175 16.67 6.51 -6.13
N VAL A 176 15.91 7.54 -5.76
CA VAL A 176 14.48 7.67 -6.04
C VAL A 176 14.26 8.89 -6.93
N LEU A 177 13.73 8.65 -8.12
CA LEU A 177 13.20 9.69 -8.99
C LEU A 177 11.71 9.87 -8.72
N VAL A 178 11.22 11.10 -8.86
CA VAL A 178 9.82 11.44 -8.62
C VAL A 178 9.24 12.08 -9.87
N ALA A 179 8.10 11.57 -10.34
CA ALA A 179 7.41 12.13 -11.49
C ALA A 179 6.00 12.65 -11.13
N PRO A 180 5.49 13.63 -11.88
CA PRO A 180 4.08 14.03 -11.79
C PRO A 180 3.16 12.91 -12.29
N TYR A 181 2.22 12.46 -11.45
CA TYR A 181 1.18 11.52 -11.88
C TYR A 181 0.29 12.18 -12.95
N ASN A 182 -0.17 11.41 -13.95
CA ASN A 182 -0.94 11.88 -15.10
C ASN A 182 -0.25 12.81 -16.10
N ASP A 183 1.03 13.16 -15.92
CA ASP A 183 1.83 13.82 -16.96
C ASP A 183 2.79 12.81 -17.61
N LEU A 184 2.26 12.11 -18.62
CA LEU A 184 3.00 11.10 -19.38
C LEU A 184 4.21 11.69 -20.10
N ALA A 185 4.10 12.91 -20.65
CA ALA A 185 5.17 13.52 -21.43
C ALA A 185 6.39 13.81 -20.57
N THR A 186 6.19 14.40 -19.39
CA THR A 186 7.27 14.62 -18.42
C THR A 186 7.81 13.30 -17.91
N THR A 187 6.93 12.33 -17.60
CA THR A 187 7.36 11.02 -17.11
C THR A 187 8.21 10.27 -18.15
N GLU A 188 7.80 10.23 -19.43
CA GLU A 188 8.55 9.57 -20.51
C GLU A 188 9.95 10.18 -20.68
N ARG A 189 10.07 11.51 -20.60
CA ARG A 189 11.37 12.19 -20.63
C ARG A 189 12.27 11.72 -19.49
N ILE A 190 11.77 11.70 -18.25
CA ILE A 190 12.53 11.23 -17.08
C ILE A 190 12.96 9.76 -17.26
N LEU A 191 12.03 8.91 -17.71
CA LEU A 191 12.32 7.49 -17.94
C LEU A 191 13.38 7.30 -19.01
N THR A 192 13.35 8.09 -20.09
CA THR A 192 14.31 8.03 -21.18
C THR A 192 15.70 8.50 -20.73
N ASP A 193 15.77 9.66 -20.07
CA ASP A 193 17.03 10.27 -19.63
C ASP A 193 17.75 9.44 -18.57
N HIS A 194 17.00 8.64 -17.78
CA HIS A 194 17.54 7.80 -16.71
C HIS A 194 17.43 6.29 -16.99
N ALA A 195 17.10 5.89 -18.22
CA ALA A 195 16.82 4.50 -18.58
C ALA A 195 17.94 3.52 -18.19
N ALA A 196 19.21 3.96 -18.29
CA ALA A 196 20.37 3.13 -17.99
C ALA A 196 20.46 2.74 -16.50
N ASP A 197 19.94 3.60 -15.61
CA ASP A 197 20.04 3.45 -14.15
C ASP A 197 18.72 3.09 -13.47
N LEU A 198 17.61 3.03 -14.21
CA LEU A 198 16.27 2.76 -13.68
C LEU A 198 15.91 1.28 -13.69
N ALA A 199 15.78 0.70 -12.49
CA ALA A 199 15.32 -0.67 -12.29
C ALA A 199 13.80 -0.80 -12.40
N ALA A 200 13.07 0.13 -11.79
CA ALA A 200 11.62 0.04 -11.70
C ALA A 200 10.91 1.40 -11.78
N VAL A 201 9.68 1.36 -12.27
CA VAL A 201 8.64 2.36 -12.03
C VAL A 201 7.59 1.72 -11.14
N ILE A 202 7.29 2.32 -9.99
CA ILE A 202 6.18 1.89 -9.13
C ILE A 202 5.04 2.91 -9.22
N VAL A 203 3.82 2.41 -9.43
CA VAL A 203 2.63 3.24 -9.65
C VAL A 203 1.41 2.63 -8.99
N GLU A 204 0.60 3.47 -8.34
CA GLU A 204 -0.77 3.14 -7.95
C GLU A 204 -1.67 3.28 -9.20
N PRO A 205 -2.37 2.23 -9.66
CA PRO A 205 -3.24 2.33 -10.83
C PRO A 205 -4.39 3.35 -10.64
N LEU A 206 -4.87 3.49 -9.41
CA LEU A 206 -5.69 4.59 -8.93
C LEU A 206 -4.89 5.32 -7.86
N HIS A 207 -4.31 6.47 -8.18
CA HIS A 207 -3.35 7.14 -7.31
C HIS A 207 -4.06 7.86 -6.16
N ARG A 208 -4.03 7.25 -4.97
CA ARG A 208 -4.89 7.62 -3.84
C ARG A 208 -6.38 7.64 -4.23
N CYS A 209 -6.89 8.82 -4.58
CA CYS A 209 -8.27 9.04 -5.03
C CYS A 209 -8.34 9.69 -6.42
N LEU A 210 -7.20 9.76 -7.14
CA LEU A 210 -7.07 10.39 -8.44
C LEU A 210 -7.01 9.32 -9.54
N PRO A 211 -7.99 9.25 -10.44
CA PRO A 211 -7.96 8.31 -11.56
C PRO A 211 -6.85 8.66 -12.57
N PRO A 212 -6.32 7.65 -13.28
CA PRO A 212 -5.39 7.89 -14.37
C PRO A 212 -6.12 8.58 -15.52
N VAL A 213 -5.44 9.50 -16.21
CA VAL A 213 -5.93 10.03 -17.49
C VAL A 213 -5.77 8.96 -18.58
N ASP A 214 -6.62 9.02 -19.60
CA ASP A 214 -6.58 8.08 -20.73
C ASP A 214 -5.18 7.99 -21.34
N GLY A 215 -4.70 6.77 -21.51
CA GLY A 215 -3.39 6.49 -22.10
C GLY A 215 -2.21 6.61 -21.14
N PHE A 216 -2.38 7.12 -19.91
CA PHE A 216 -1.26 7.28 -18.98
C PHE A 216 -0.63 5.93 -18.60
N LEU A 217 -1.43 4.98 -18.10
CA LEU A 217 -0.92 3.66 -17.68
C LEU A 217 -0.40 2.83 -18.87
N GLN A 218 -1.05 2.93 -20.03
CA GLN A 218 -0.62 2.28 -21.26
C GLN A 218 0.74 2.84 -21.72
N GLY A 219 0.89 4.18 -21.72
CA GLY A 219 2.14 4.85 -22.01
C GLY A 219 3.26 4.46 -21.07
N LEU A 220 3.00 4.37 -19.75
CA LEU A 220 3.99 3.85 -18.79
C LEU A 220 4.42 2.44 -19.15
N ARG A 221 3.50 1.55 -19.50
CA ARG A 221 3.83 0.18 -19.92
C ARG A 221 4.69 0.16 -21.17
N GLU A 222 4.36 0.95 -22.19
CA GLU A 222 5.12 1.02 -23.44
C GLU A 222 6.54 1.54 -23.22
N VAL A 223 6.70 2.65 -22.50
CA VAL A 223 8.01 3.27 -22.23
C VAL A 223 8.87 2.36 -21.37
N THR A 224 8.33 1.80 -20.29
CA THR A 224 9.09 0.87 -19.43
C THR A 224 9.52 -0.38 -20.18
N ALA A 225 8.66 -0.94 -21.05
CA ALA A 225 9.02 -2.10 -21.87
C ALA A 225 10.15 -1.77 -22.86
N ARG A 226 10.09 -0.61 -23.52
CA ARG A 226 11.11 -0.14 -24.47
C ARG A 226 12.52 -0.05 -23.84
N HIS A 227 12.60 0.32 -22.58
CA HIS A 227 13.86 0.52 -21.85
C HIS A 227 14.25 -0.64 -20.92
N GLY A 228 13.48 -1.73 -20.91
CA GLY A 228 13.71 -2.87 -20.01
C GLY A 228 13.59 -2.49 -18.53
N ILE A 229 12.72 -1.54 -18.20
CA ILE A 229 12.42 -1.10 -16.83
C ILE A 229 11.26 -1.96 -16.31
N VAL A 230 11.34 -2.43 -15.07
CA VAL A 230 10.25 -3.19 -14.44
C VAL A 230 9.11 -2.23 -14.09
N LEU A 231 7.89 -2.51 -14.56
CA LEU A 231 6.70 -1.78 -14.12
C LEU A 231 6.07 -2.53 -12.95
N VAL A 232 5.96 -1.88 -11.81
CA VAL A 232 5.33 -2.38 -10.59
C VAL A 232 4.00 -1.65 -10.41
N PHE A 233 2.89 -2.37 -10.52
CA PHE A 233 1.59 -1.87 -10.06
C PHE A 233 1.46 -2.13 -8.57
N ASP A 234 1.36 -1.06 -7.80
CA ASP A 234 1.00 -1.13 -6.39
C ASP A 234 -0.52 -1.26 -6.28
N GLU A 235 -0.96 -2.50 -6.15
CA GLU A 235 -2.38 -2.86 -6.02
C GLU A 235 -2.77 -3.20 -4.58
N VAL A 236 -2.04 -2.71 -3.57
CA VAL A 236 -2.36 -2.96 -2.15
C VAL A 236 -3.79 -2.53 -1.81
N VAL A 237 -4.27 -1.43 -2.40
CA VAL A 237 -5.65 -0.93 -2.21
C VAL A 237 -6.58 -1.35 -3.36
N THR A 238 -6.11 -1.30 -4.61
CA THR A 238 -6.95 -1.51 -5.80
C THR A 238 -7.24 -2.99 -6.09
N GLY A 239 -6.34 -3.88 -5.68
CA GLY A 239 -6.44 -5.31 -5.89
C GLY A 239 -7.68 -5.90 -5.25
N PHE A 240 -8.44 -6.70 -6.02
CA PHE A 240 -9.73 -7.28 -5.61
C PHE A 240 -10.83 -6.27 -5.24
N ARG A 241 -10.56 -4.96 -5.35
CA ARG A 241 -11.48 -3.88 -4.97
C ARG A 241 -12.10 -3.21 -6.19
N LEU A 242 -11.29 -2.85 -7.20
CA LEU A 242 -11.80 -2.24 -8.43
C LEU A 242 -12.44 -3.28 -9.35
N ALA A 243 -11.78 -4.42 -9.49
CA ALA A 243 -12.27 -5.62 -10.15
C ALA A 243 -11.69 -6.86 -9.47
N LEU A 244 -12.24 -8.03 -9.77
CA LEU A 244 -11.78 -9.29 -9.17
C LEU A 244 -10.33 -9.61 -9.56
N GLY A 245 -9.89 -9.25 -10.76
CA GLY A 245 -8.51 -9.36 -11.22
C GLY A 245 -7.61 -8.15 -10.91
N GLY A 246 -8.11 -7.18 -10.11
CA GLY A 246 -7.41 -5.93 -9.82
C GLY A 246 -7.60 -4.85 -10.89
N ALA A 247 -6.92 -3.72 -10.70
CA ALA A 247 -6.96 -2.58 -11.62
C ALA A 247 -6.43 -2.93 -13.02
N GLN A 248 -5.60 -3.95 -13.15
CA GLN A 248 -5.16 -4.46 -14.45
C GLN A 248 -6.30 -5.02 -15.32
N GLN A 249 -7.43 -5.42 -14.70
CA GLN A 249 -8.63 -5.88 -15.41
C GLN A 249 -9.68 -4.76 -15.60
N TYR A 250 -9.70 -3.77 -14.70
CA TYR A 250 -10.70 -2.71 -14.62
C TYR A 250 -10.59 -1.72 -15.77
#